data_AF-A0AA39FHA7-F1
#
_entry.id   AF-A0AA39FHA7-F1
#
_cell.length_a   1.000
_cell.length_b   1.000
_cell.length_c   1.000
_cell.angle_alpha   90.00
_cell.angle_beta   90.00
_cell.angle_gamma   90.00
#
_symmetry.space_group_name_H-M   'P 1'
#
loop_
_entity.id
_entity.type
_entity.pdbx_description
1 polymer ?
#
loop_
_entity_poly.entity_id
_entity_poly.type
_entity_poly.pdbx_seq_one_letter_code
_entity_poly.pdbx_strand_id
1 'polypeptide(L)'
;MPNNILDVDESIIRKNLLLPERQNENDQLDNLIKTIEGENIPSIIFRPTPGICIKARTDNNEKVFINLCHTTDIPPPEDISDEKFYAMLDEEPPSWCIPMSVGHERFESSKDGTKCLTYDIAINTNYFKKIQSQKHFLTFTILTIISAIESKHDKNINSNNYVVLKNRKVTGTLHDHRVQKREVKKPIIQKPLIEEIEEKIIDKNKNKNIYESKLNSNCSKVIDDPKYVILLKNSLDNKKDKKLIGFFKLPNQCCVNDVDVNVNDDRIVVEAIGFNYLVDIFVPYFIKPEKVVATMESNFQILRLEMPVVPQ
;
A
#
# COMPACT_ATOMS: atom_id res chain seq x y z
N MET A 1 -12.97 -37.26 -10.50
CA MET A 1 -11.54 -37.13 -10.86
C MET A 1 -11.13 -35.72 -10.52
N PRO A 2 -10.08 -35.51 -9.71
CA PRO A 2 -9.62 -34.16 -9.38
C PRO A 2 -8.83 -33.61 -10.57
N ASN A 3 -9.21 -32.42 -11.04
CA ASN A 3 -8.51 -31.69 -12.07
C ASN A 3 -7.18 -31.17 -11.50
N ASN A 4 -6.07 -31.66 -12.06
CA ASN A 4 -4.75 -31.04 -11.94
C ASN A 4 -4.82 -29.66 -12.61
N ILE A 5 -4.99 -28.62 -11.82
CA ILE A 5 -4.60 -27.27 -12.22
C ILE A 5 -3.07 -27.25 -12.16
N LEU A 6 -2.45 -26.94 -13.29
CA LEU A 6 -1.01 -26.73 -13.39
C LEU A 6 -0.65 -25.50 -12.54
N ASP A 7 -0.30 -25.73 -11.28
CA ASP A 7 0.46 -24.75 -10.51
C ASP A 7 1.84 -24.66 -11.18
N VAL A 8 2.01 -23.63 -12.01
CA VAL A 8 3.31 -23.31 -12.57
C VAL A 8 4.18 -22.87 -11.41
N ASP A 9 5.19 -23.68 -11.09
CA ASP A 9 6.11 -23.42 -10.00
C ASP A 9 6.82 -22.08 -10.22
N GLU A 10 6.46 -21.10 -9.39
CA GLU A 10 6.88 -19.72 -9.51
C GLU A 10 8.42 -19.61 -9.45
N SER A 11 9.08 -20.56 -8.80
CA SER A 11 10.54 -20.68 -8.76
C SER A 11 11.19 -20.89 -10.14
N ILE A 12 10.50 -21.58 -11.06
CA ILE A 12 10.99 -21.87 -12.41
C ILE A 12 10.92 -20.60 -13.28
N ILE A 13 9.83 -19.82 -13.16
CA ILE A 13 9.70 -18.53 -13.84
C ILE A 13 10.77 -17.55 -13.33
N ARG A 14 10.98 -17.50 -12.00
CA ARG A 14 11.98 -16.64 -11.36
C ARG A 14 13.39 -16.92 -11.86
N LYS A 15 13.78 -18.20 -11.96
CA LYS A 15 15.11 -18.60 -12.45
C LYS A 15 15.36 -18.18 -13.91
N ASN A 16 14.31 -18.19 -14.75
CA ASN A 16 14.43 -17.86 -16.17
C ASN A 16 14.50 -16.35 -16.46
N LEU A 17 14.20 -15.49 -15.48
CA LEU A 17 14.27 -14.04 -15.59
C LEU A 17 15.62 -13.44 -15.12
N LEU A 18 16.47 -14.27 -14.50
CA LEU A 18 17.78 -13.88 -13.99
C LEU A 18 18.85 -13.87 -15.08
N LEU A 19 19.79 -12.93 -14.98
CA LEU A 19 20.96 -12.91 -15.85
C LEU A 19 21.86 -14.14 -15.58
N PRO A 20 22.38 -14.82 -16.62
CA PRO A 20 23.11 -16.09 -16.46
C PRO A 20 24.33 -16.04 -15.53
N GLU A 21 24.97 -14.88 -15.37
CA GLU A 21 26.20 -14.71 -14.59
C GLU A 21 25.97 -14.38 -13.11
N ARG A 22 24.72 -14.17 -12.68
CA ARG A 22 24.36 -13.81 -11.28
C ARG A 22 23.55 -14.88 -10.55
N GLN A 23 23.69 -16.15 -10.94
CA GLN A 23 23.01 -17.27 -10.27
C GLN A 23 23.38 -17.43 -8.79
N ASN A 24 24.46 -16.79 -8.34
CA ASN A 24 24.92 -16.78 -6.94
C ASN A 24 24.39 -15.59 -6.12
N GLU A 25 23.71 -14.61 -6.75
CA GLU A 25 23.09 -13.46 -6.07
C GLU A 25 21.61 -13.71 -5.73
N ASN A 26 21.16 -14.97 -5.78
CA ASN A 26 19.81 -15.35 -5.36
C ASN A 26 19.51 -14.82 -3.95
N ASP A 27 20.50 -14.82 -3.04
CA ASP A 27 20.32 -14.30 -1.69
C ASP A 27 20.08 -12.78 -1.67
N GLN A 28 20.74 -12.00 -2.53
CA GLN A 28 20.55 -10.54 -2.60
C GLN A 28 19.21 -10.18 -3.25
N LEU A 29 18.82 -10.90 -4.30
CA LEU A 29 17.51 -10.77 -4.93
C LEU A 29 16.39 -11.22 -3.97
N ASP A 30 16.55 -12.36 -3.31
CA ASP A 30 15.60 -12.87 -2.32
C ASP A 30 15.50 -11.93 -1.12
N ASN A 31 16.61 -11.30 -0.71
CA ASN A 31 16.59 -10.28 0.34
C ASN A 31 15.93 -8.99 -0.14
N LEU A 32 16.09 -8.58 -1.41
CA LEU A 32 15.35 -7.45 -1.98
C LEU A 32 13.86 -7.78 -2.09
N ILE A 33 13.50 -8.97 -2.56
CA ILE A 33 12.11 -9.45 -2.65
C ILE A 33 11.50 -9.54 -1.26
N LYS A 34 12.18 -10.10 -0.25
CA LYS A 34 11.74 -10.04 1.16
C LYS A 34 11.63 -8.61 1.70
N THR A 35 12.39 -7.66 1.14
CA THR A 35 12.28 -6.24 1.50
C THR A 35 11.11 -5.55 0.76
N ILE A 36 10.77 -5.99 -0.46
CA ILE A 36 9.67 -5.47 -1.30
C ILE A 36 8.32 -6.09 -0.93
N GLU A 37 8.28 -7.39 -0.70
CA GLU A 37 7.11 -8.17 -0.25
C GLU A 37 6.79 -7.89 1.23
N GLY A 38 7.71 -7.21 1.95
CA GLY A 38 7.72 -7.18 3.40
C GLY A 38 8.09 -8.56 3.95
N GLU A 39 8.09 -8.70 5.28
CA GLU A 39 8.09 -10.03 5.91
C GLU A 39 7.16 -10.98 5.15
N ASN A 40 7.50 -12.27 5.07
CA ASN A 40 6.71 -13.29 4.37
C ASN A 40 5.37 -13.47 5.10
N ILE A 41 4.48 -12.48 4.96
CA ILE A 41 3.28 -12.32 5.75
C ILE A 41 2.27 -13.28 5.14
N PRO A 42 1.80 -14.28 5.88
CA PRO A 42 0.88 -15.27 5.35
C PRO A 42 -0.38 -14.56 4.85
N SER A 43 -0.73 -14.82 3.59
CA SER A 43 -2.00 -14.37 3.03
C SER A 43 -3.08 -15.42 3.24
N ILE A 44 -4.27 -14.98 3.60
CA ILE A 44 -5.46 -15.81 3.70
C ILE A 44 -6.42 -15.48 2.56
N ILE A 45 -7.12 -16.49 2.08
CA ILE A 45 -8.21 -16.36 1.13
C ILE A 45 -9.49 -16.74 1.85
N PHE A 46 -10.48 -15.87 1.80
CA PHE A 46 -11.79 -16.13 2.40
C PHE A 46 -12.92 -15.55 1.55
N ARG A 47 -14.09 -16.17 1.65
CA ARG A 47 -15.33 -15.66 1.07
C ARG A 47 -16.14 -14.95 2.15
N PRO A 48 -16.41 -13.63 2.04
CA PRO A 48 -17.10 -12.90 3.10
C PRO A 48 -18.60 -13.25 3.14
N THR A 49 -19.21 -13.05 4.30
CA THR A 49 -20.64 -13.26 4.50
C THR A 49 -21.43 -11.99 4.13
N PRO A 50 -22.53 -12.12 3.35
CA PRO A 50 -23.40 -10.99 2.98
C PRO A 50 -23.92 -10.19 4.18
N GLY A 51 -23.80 -8.86 4.10
CA GLY A 51 -24.27 -7.94 5.13
C GLY A 51 -25.27 -6.90 4.61
N ILE A 52 -24.79 -5.69 4.34
CA ILE A 52 -25.57 -4.51 3.94
C ILE A 52 -25.21 -4.15 2.50
N CYS A 53 -26.20 -3.81 1.66
CA CYS A 53 -25.96 -3.25 0.33
C CYS A 53 -26.24 -1.75 0.33
N ILE A 54 -25.26 -0.96 -0.10
CA ILE A 54 -25.35 0.49 -0.21
C ILE A 54 -25.41 0.83 -1.70
N LYS A 55 -26.31 1.73 -2.07
CA LYS A 55 -26.41 2.29 -3.41
C LYS A 55 -25.97 3.74 -3.34
N ALA A 56 -24.95 4.09 -4.10
CA ALA A 56 -24.43 5.45 -4.25
C ALA A 56 -24.39 5.84 -5.73
N ARG A 57 -23.90 7.04 -6.01
CA ARG A 57 -23.68 7.54 -7.36
C ARG A 57 -22.30 8.18 -7.48
N THR A 58 -21.69 8.09 -8.65
CA THR A 58 -20.50 8.87 -8.98
C THR A 58 -20.89 10.33 -9.30
N ASP A 59 -19.89 11.21 -9.40
CA ASP A 59 -20.08 12.59 -9.87
C ASP A 59 -20.67 12.63 -11.29
N ASN A 60 -20.35 11.63 -12.12
CA ASN A 60 -20.91 11.43 -13.45
C ASN A 60 -22.34 10.82 -13.43
N ASN A 61 -22.96 10.75 -12.24
CA ASN A 61 -24.31 10.24 -12.01
C ASN A 61 -24.50 8.73 -12.32
N GLU A 62 -23.41 7.96 -12.41
CA GLU A 62 -23.44 6.51 -12.64
C GLU A 62 -23.80 5.78 -11.34
N LYS A 63 -24.56 4.68 -11.44
CA LYS A 63 -24.99 3.90 -10.27
C LYS A 63 -23.82 3.05 -9.76
N VAL A 64 -23.52 3.17 -8.47
CA VAL A 64 -22.52 2.35 -7.78
C VAL A 64 -23.20 1.57 -6.66
N PHE A 65 -22.89 0.29 -6.55
CA PHE A 65 -23.29 -0.57 -5.43
C PHE A 65 -22.06 -0.92 -4.59
N ILE A 66 -22.21 -0.86 -3.27
CA ILE A 66 -21.17 -1.24 -2.32
C ILE A 66 -21.78 -2.31 -1.41
N ASN A 67 -21.23 -3.51 -1.47
CA ASN A 67 -21.65 -4.65 -0.66
C ASN A 67 -20.78 -4.70 0.59
N LEU A 68 -21.29 -4.18 1.71
CA LEU A 68 -20.65 -4.27 3.01
C LEU A 68 -20.91 -5.66 3.62
N CYS A 69 -19.92 -6.53 3.49
CA CYS A 69 -19.91 -7.90 3.96
C CYS A 69 -19.05 -8.01 5.23
N HIS A 70 -19.08 -9.19 5.86
CA HIS A 70 -18.33 -9.42 7.10
C HIS A 70 -17.62 -10.77 7.14
N THR A 71 -16.52 -10.85 7.90
CA THR A 71 -15.73 -12.07 8.12
C THR A 71 -15.16 -12.10 9.55
N THR A 72 -14.75 -13.27 10.04
CA THR A 72 -13.97 -13.41 11.28
C THR A 72 -12.46 -13.30 11.05
N ASP A 73 -12.04 -13.33 9.79
CA ASP A 73 -10.62 -13.40 9.41
C ASP A 73 -9.90 -12.04 9.42
N ILE A 74 -10.65 -10.94 9.44
CA ILE A 74 -10.14 -9.57 9.56
C ILE A 74 -10.22 -9.18 11.05
N PRO A 75 -9.16 -8.59 11.63
CA PRO A 75 -9.19 -8.13 13.02
C PRO A 75 -10.24 -7.02 13.22
N PRO A 76 -10.92 -6.97 14.37
CA PRO A 76 -11.83 -5.86 14.68
C PRO A 76 -11.06 -4.55 14.89
N PRO A 77 -11.68 -3.39 14.60
CA PRO A 77 -11.18 -2.11 15.09
C PRO A 77 -11.20 -2.05 16.62
N GLU A 78 -10.50 -1.08 17.18
CA GLU A 78 -10.59 -0.76 18.61
C GLU A 78 -12.05 -0.45 18.98
N ASP A 79 -12.54 -1.05 20.06
CA ASP A 79 -13.89 -0.81 20.55
C ASP A 79 -13.93 0.51 21.35
N ILE A 80 -14.43 1.55 20.70
CA ILE A 80 -14.51 2.90 21.27
C ILE A 80 -15.93 3.24 21.77
N SER A 81 -16.00 4.06 22.83
CA SER A 81 -17.25 4.63 23.33
C SER A 81 -17.78 5.73 22.40
N ASP A 82 -19.04 6.11 22.58
CA ASP A 82 -19.66 7.20 21.83
C ASP A 82 -18.94 8.54 22.09
N GLU A 83 -18.52 8.81 23.33
CA GLU A 83 -17.77 10.03 23.69
C GLU A 83 -16.45 10.12 22.92
N LYS A 84 -15.68 9.02 22.89
CA LYS A 84 -14.43 8.94 22.13
C LYS A 84 -14.68 9.04 20.62
N PHE A 85 -15.80 8.49 20.14
CA PHE A 85 -16.20 8.62 18.74
C PHE A 85 -16.45 10.06 18.33
N TYR A 86 -17.11 10.87 19.15
CA TYR A 86 -17.33 12.28 18.81
C TYR A 86 -16.05 13.10 18.91
N ALA A 87 -15.19 12.84 19.91
CA ALA A 87 -13.92 13.54 20.05
C ALA A 87 -13.00 13.35 18.84
N MET A 88 -12.97 12.14 18.26
CA MET A 88 -12.11 11.85 17.08
C MET A 88 -12.67 12.41 15.75
N LEU A 89 -13.92 12.90 15.70
CA LEU A 89 -14.42 13.55 14.48
C LEU A 89 -13.75 14.90 14.22
N ASP A 90 -13.22 15.54 15.28
CA ASP A 90 -12.51 16.81 15.21
C ASP A 90 -10.98 16.62 15.00
N GLU A 91 -10.48 15.38 15.02
CA GLU A 91 -9.06 15.05 14.81
C GLU A 91 -8.71 14.93 13.31
N GLU A 92 -7.62 15.60 12.88
CA GLU A 92 -7.05 15.47 11.53
C GLU A 92 -5.58 15.00 11.59
N PRO A 93 -5.24 13.73 11.23
CA PRO A 93 -6.13 12.62 10.88
C PRO A 93 -6.75 11.94 12.11
N PRO A 94 -7.91 11.26 11.96
CA PRO A 94 -8.55 10.57 13.06
C PRO A 94 -7.67 9.43 13.60
N SER A 95 -7.55 9.34 14.93
CA SER A 95 -6.76 8.32 15.61
C SER A 95 -7.33 6.89 15.50
N TRP A 96 -8.59 6.75 15.09
CA TRP A 96 -9.27 5.46 14.96
C TRP A 96 -9.25 4.92 13.53
N CYS A 97 -8.87 3.65 13.40
CA CYS A 97 -8.78 2.95 12.11
C CYS A 97 -9.74 1.76 12.07
N ILE A 98 -10.41 1.59 10.92
CA ILE A 98 -11.30 0.45 10.65
C ILE A 98 -10.59 -0.51 9.69
N PRO A 99 -10.13 -1.69 10.15
CA PRO A 99 -9.57 -2.70 9.27
C PRO A 99 -10.66 -3.22 8.31
N MET A 100 -10.40 -3.12 7.02
CA MET A 100 -11.31 -3.62 5.99
C MET A 100 -10.55 -4.14 4.78
N SER A 101 -11.16 -5.08 4.07
CA SER A 101 -10.70 -5.52 2.75
C SER A 101 -11.57 -4.89 1.67
N VAL A 102 -10.94 -4.14 0.77
CA VAL A 102 -11.60 -3.52 -0.38
C VAL A 102 -11.41 -4.42 -1.60
N GLY A 103 -12.50 -4.98 -2.13
CA GLY A 103 -12.49 -5.83 -3.32
C GLY A 103 -12.13 -5.07 -4.61
N HIS A 104 -12.00 -5.82 -5.70
CA HIS A 104 -11.82 -5.26 -7.03
C HIS A 104 -13.12 -4.65 -7.57
N GLU A 105 -12.99 -3.70 -8.51
CA GLU A 105 -14.13 -3.14 -9.24
C GLU A 105 -14.81 -4.25 -10.07
N ARG A 106 -16.15 -4.36 -9.98
CA ARG A 106 -16.95 -5.32 -10.75
C ARG A 106 -18.10 -4.62 -11.46
N PHE A 107 -18.54 -5.22 -12.56
CA PHE A 107 -19.74 -4.81 -13.29
C PHE A 107 -20.85 -5.84 -13.10
N GLU A 108 -21.99 -5.40 -12.57
CA GLU A 108 -23.19 -6.22 -12.42
C GLU A 108 -24.32 -5.66 -13.27
N SER A 109 -25.14 -6.55 -13.83
CA SER A 109 -26.31 -6.11 -14.60
C SER A 109 -27.44 -5.73 -13.65
N SER A 110 -27.90 -4.48 -13.72
CA SER A 110 -29.12 -4.04 -13.03
C SER A 110 -30.34 -4.81 -13.56
N LYS A 111 -31.45 -4.73 -12.80
CA LYS A 111 -32.77 -5.20 -13.28
C LYS A 111 -33.17 -4.59 -14.62
N ASP A 112 -32.65 -3.40 -14.92
CA ASP A 112 -32.91 -2.64 -16.14
C ASP A 112 -31.90 -2.97 -17.27
N GLY A 113 -31.05 -4.00 -17.12
CA GLY A 113 -30.03 -4.40 -18.10
C GLY A 113 -28.80 -3.49 -18.19
N THR A 114 -28.75 -2.41 -17.42
CA THR A 114 -27.61 -1.48 -17.36
C THR A 114 -26.47 -2.06 -16.51
N LYS A 115 -25.23 -2.00 -17.02
CA LYS A 115 -24.03 -2.36 -16.26
C LYS A 115 -23.83 -1.33 -15.13
N CYS A 116 -23.71 -1.81 -13.90
CA CYS A 116 -23.53 -1.00 -12.70
C CYS A 116 -22.24 -1.41 -11.99
N LEU A 117 -21.50 -0.42 -11.50
CA LEU A 117 -20.30 -0.64 -10.71
C LEU A 117 -20.65 -1.24 -9.37
N THR A 118 -19.91 -2.26 -8.95
CA THR A 118 -20.12 -2.97 -7.69
C THR A 118 -18.79 -3.24 -7.00
N TYR A 119 -18.71 -2.90 -5.72
CA TYR A 119 -17.56 -3.15 -4.86
C TYR A 119 -17.95 -4.05 -3.69
N ASP A 120 -17.17 -5.10 -3.46
CA ASP A 120 -17.34 -5.97 -2.30
C ASP A 120 -16.36 -5.55 -1.20
N ILE A 121 -16.87 -5.19 -0.03
CA ILE A 121 -16.08 -4.75 1.13
C ILE A 121 -16.28 -5.75 2.25
N ALA A 122 -15.21 -6.16 2.93
CA ALA A 122 -15.31 -7.06 4.09
C ALA A 122 -14.74 -6.38 5.34
N ILE A 123 -15.51 -6.42 6.43
CA ILE A 123 -15.11 -5.96 7.77
C ILE A 123 -15.23 -7.09 8.80
N ASN A 124 -14.70 -6.88 10.00
CA ASN A 124 -14.85 -7.85 11.09
C ASN A 124 -16.32 -8.08 11.48
N THR A 125 -16.70 -9.32 11.77
CA THR A 125 -18.07 -9.72 12.12
C THR A 125 -18.58 -9.14 13.44
N ASN A 126 -17.73 -9.00 14.46
CA ASN A 126 -18.13 -8.40 15.73
C ASN A 126 -18.40 -6.90 15.56
N TYR A 127 -17.53 -6.22 14.82
CA TYR A 127 -17.75 -4.82 14.48
C TYR A 127 -18.98 -4.60 13.60
N PHE A 128 -19.21 -5.49 12.62
CA PHE A 128 -20.43 -5.47 11.81
C PHE A 128 -21.71 -5.53 12.67
N LYS A 129 -21.73 -6.37 13.71
CA LYS A 129 -22.86 -6.42 14.66
C LYS A 129 -23.03 -5.10 15.41
N LYS A 130 -21.94 -4.47 15.85
CA LYS A 130 -21.97 -3.16 16.53
C LYS A 130 -22.60 -2.07 15.65
N ILE A 131 -22.13 -1.94 14.40
CA ILE A 131 -22.64 -0.89 13.48
C ILE A 131 -24.10 -1.14 13.05
N GLN A 132 -24.58 -2.38 13.10
CA GLN A 132 -26.00 -2.67 12.86
C GLN A 132 -26.91 -2.08 13.96
N SER A 133 -26.43 -2.04 15.21
CA SER A 133 -27.17 -1.46 16.33
C SER A 133 -26.96 0.04 16.48
N GLN A 134 -25.77 0.54 16.14
CA GLN A 134 -25.37 1.92 16.35
C GLN A 134 -25.20 2.69 15.03
N LYS A 135 -26.18 3.55 14.73
CA LYS A 135 -26.31 4.20 13.42
C LYS A 135 -25.18 5.19 13.11
N HIS A 136 -24.66 5.92 14.10
CA HIS A 136 -23.55 6.86 13.90
C HIS A 136 -22.28 6.15 13.43
N PHE A 137 -21.94 5.01 14.03
CA PHE A 137 -20.83 4.18 13.57
C PHE A 137 -21.05 3.62 12.16
N LEU A 138 -22.28 3.23 11.81
CA LEU A 138 -22.60 2.80 10.44
C LEU A 138 -22.35 3.93 9.43
N THR A 139 -22.86 5.13 9.71
CA THR A 139 -22.66 6.30 8.84
C THR A 139 -21.17 6.58 8.64
N PHE A 140 -20.40 6.62 9.72
CA PHE A 140 -18.95 6.83 9.64
C PHE A 140 -18.26 5.73 8.83
N THR A 141 -18.59 4.45 9.09
CA THR A 141 -18.04 3.32 8.33
C THR A 141 -18.32 3.46 6.84
N ILE A 142 -19.53 3.87 6.45
CA ILE A 142 -19.88 4.07 5.04
C ILE A 142 -19.03 5.18 4.42
N LEU A 143 -18.85 6.31 5.12
CA LEU A 143 -17.99 7.40 4.65
C LEU A 143 -16.53 6.94 4.51
N THR A 144 -15.99 6.23 5.50
CA THR A 144 -14.63 5.66 5.43
C THR A 144 -14.48 4.70 4.26
N ILE A 145 -15.50 3.87 3.98
CA ILE A 145 -15.50 2.96 2.83
C ILE A 145 -15.48 3.72 1.50
N ILE A 146 -16.28 4.78 1.38
CA ILE A 146 -16.32 5.62 0.18
C ILE A 146 -14.93 6.22 -0.06
N SER A 147 -14.31 6.83 0.96
CA SER A 147 -12.95 7.36 0.86
C SER A 147 -11.90 6.28 0.56
N ALA A 148 -12.08 5.06 1.07
CA ALA A 148 -11.19 3.94 0.77
C ALA A 148 -11.32 3.46 -0.68
N ILE A 149 -12.53 3.49 -1.26
CA ILE A 149 -12.75 3.16 -2.68
C ILE A 149 -12.16 4.25 -3.57
N GLU A 150 -12.39 5.52 -3.23
CA GLU A 150 -11.82 6.68 -3.91
C GLU A 150 -10.29 6.57 -3.99
N SER A 151 -9.64 6.36 -2.84
CA SER A 151 -8.19 6.24 -2.78
C SER A 151 -7.63 5.02 -3.49
N LYS A 152 -8.35 3.87 -3.48
CA LYS A 152 -7.85 2.62 -4.07
C LYS A 152 -8.06 2.53 -5.58
N HIS A 153 -9.18 3.04 -6.08
CA HIS A 153 -9.61 2.84 -7.47
C HIS A 153 -9.65 4.13 -8.30
N ASP A 154 -9.29 5.28 -7.71
CA ASP A 154 -9.32 6.61 -8.34
C ASP A 154 -10.72 6.93 -8.91
N LYS A 155 -11.74 6.72 -8.06
CA LYS A 155 -13.17 6.87 -8.42
C LYS A 155 -13.87 7.80 -7.44
N ASN A 156 -14.34 8.94 -7.91
CA ASN A 156 -15.12 9.88 -7.10
C ASN A 156 -16.56 9.37 -6.91
N ILE A 157 -16.92 9.06 -5.66
CA ILE A 157 -18.25 8.59 -5.30
C ILE A 157 -18.88 9.63 -4.38
N ASN A 158 -20.10 10.06 -4.71
CA ASN A 158 -20.78 11.06 -3.92
C ASN A 158 -21.09 10.55 -2.50
N SER A 159 -20.35 11.07 -1.52
CA SER A 159 -20.45 10.74 -0.09
C SER A 159 -21.71 11.27 0.58
N ASN A 160 -22.35 12.30 0.01
CA ASN A 160 -23.55 12.94 0.56
C ASN A 160 -24.85 12.24 0.13
N ASN A 161 -24.83 11.47 -0.96
CA ASN A 161 -26.04 10.91 -1.57
C ASN A 161 -25.94 9.38 -1.74
N TYR A 162 -25.95 8.67 -0.62
CA TYR A 162 -26.05 7.21 -0.59
C TYR A 162 -27.37 6.73 0.04
N VAL A 163 -27.80 5.54 -0.36
CA VAL A 163 -29.00 4.87 0.14
C VAL A 163 -28.65 3.45 0.57
N VAL A 164 -28.89 3.14 1.84
CA VAL A 164 -28.79 1.77 2.35
C VAL A 164 -30.04 0.99 1.93
N LEU A 165 -29.86 -0.11 1.19
CA LEU A 165 -30.97 -0.93 0.70
C LEU A 165 -31.50 -1.83 1.83
N LYS A 166 -32.83 -1.81 2.05
CA LYS A 166 -33.48 -2.58 3.11
C LYS A 166 -33.74 -4.05 2.73
N ASN A 167 -34.09 -4.29 1.47
CA ASN A 167 -34.53 -5.61 0.98
C ASN A 167 -33.44 -6.36 0.18
N ARG A 168 -32.21 -5.86 0.20
CA ARG A 168 -31.08 -6.46 -0.52
C ARG A 168 -29.81 -6.34 0.30
N LYS A 169 -29.16 -7.47 0.55
CA LYS A 169 -27.91 -7.56 1.31
C LYS A 169 -26.66 -7.44 0.43
N VAL A 170 -26.73 -7.96 -0.79
CA VAL A 170 -25.64 -7.97 -1.77
C VAL A 170 -26.22 -7.82 -3.18
N THR A 171 -25.49 -7.13 -4.05
CA THR A 171 -25.71 -7.13 -5.50
C THR A 171 -24.65 -7.98 -6.19
N GLY A 172 -25.08 -8.97 -6.97
CA GLY A 172 -24.19 -9.87 -7.69
C GLY A 172 -23.69 -11.06 -6.86
N THR A 173 -22.65 -11.73 -7.38
CA THR A 173 -22.00 -12.86 -6.69
C THR A 173 -20.75 -12.39 -5.97
N LEU A 174 -20.66 -12.69 -4.67
CA LEU A 174 -19.45 -12.38 -3.88
C LEU A 174 -18.26 -13.21 -4.35
N HIS A 175 -17.10 -12.56 -4.41
CA HIS A 175 -15.83 -13.19 -4.75
C HIS A 175 -14.96 -13.38 -3.50
N ASP A 176 -13.94 -14.20 -3.63
CA ASP A 176 -12.99 -14.45 -2.56
C ASP A 176 -12.03 -13.27 -2.42
N HIS A 177 -11.76 -12.89 -1.17
CA HIS A 177 -10.81 -11.85 -0.82
C HIS A 177 -9.48 -12.50 -0.45
N ARG A 178 -8.36 -11.93 -0.94
CA ARG A 178 -7.01 -12.27 -0.48
C ARG A 178 -6.49 -11.16 0.42
N VAL A 179 -6.24 -11.47 1.70
CA VAL A 179 -5.80 -10.50 2.71
C VAL A 179 -4.51 -11.00 3.35
N GLN A 180 -3.54 -10.11 3.54
CA GLN A 180 -2.32 -10.43 4.26
C GLN A 180 -2.55 -10.29 5.77
N LYS A 181 -2.07 -11.25 6.57
CA LYS A 181 -2.13 -11.18 8.04
C LYS A 181 -1.10 -10.20 8.61
N ARG A 182 -1.33 -8.91 8.39
CA ARG A 182 -0.51 -7.82 8.93
C ARG A 182 -1.10 -7.35 10.25
N GLU A 183 -0.25 -6.77 11.10
CA GLU A 183 -0.74 -5.98 12.23
C GLU A 183 -1.57 -4.80 11.73
N VAL A 184 -2.57 -4.41 12.52
CA VAL A 184 -3.41 -3.25 12.19
C VAL A 184 -2.52 -2.02 12.20
N LYS A 185 -2.40 -1.35 11.05
CA LYS A 185 -1.67 -0.09 10.94
C LYS A 185 -2.33 0.94 11.86
N LYS A 186 -1.56 1.48 12.78
CA LYS A 186 -1.97 2.65 13.56
C LYS A 186 -1.79 3.90 12.69
N PRO A 187 -2.69 4.88 12.76
CA PRO A 187 -2.51 6.13 12.04
C PRO A 187 -1.21 6.78 12.56
N ILE A 188 -0.33 7.16 11.63
CA ILE A 188 0.88 7.91 11.96
C ILE A 188 0.39 9.33 12.25
N ILE A 189 0.19 9.63 13.52
CA ILE A 189 -0.03 11.01 13.96
C ILE A 189 1.28 11.75 13.66
N GLN A 190 1.30 12.54 12.59
CA GLN A 190 2.36 13.52 12.40
C GLN A 190 2.21 14.51 13.55
N LYS A 191 2.99 14.31 14.62
CA LYS A 191 3.09 15.35 15.64
C LYS A 191 3.59 16.60 14.91
N PRO A 192 2.87 17.73 14.97
CA PRO A 192 3.38 18.96 14.39
C PRO A 192 4.74 19.25 15.02
N LEU A 193 5.67 19.77 14.23
CA LEU A 193 7.03 20.07 14.69
C LEU A 193 7.02 21.09 15.85
N ILE A 194 5.92 21.82 15.99
CA ILE A 194 5.63 22.80 17.02
C ILE A 194 4.22 22.49 17.55
N GLU A 195 4.12 22.17 18.83
CA GLU A 195 2.87 21.98 19.57
C GLU A 195 2.77 23.15 20.56
N GLU A 196 1.64 23.88 20.57
CA GLU A 196 1.41 24.92 21.57
C GLU A 196 1.26 24.27 22.94
N ILE A 197 2.14 24.64 23.88
CA ILE A 197 2.09 24.13 25.24
C ILE A 197 0.88 24.78 25.93
N GLU A 198 -0.16 23.99 26.22
CA GLU A 198 -1.16 24.41 27.20
C GLU A 198 -0.46 24.61 28.55
N GLU A 199 -0.38 25.86 29.02
CA GLU A 199 0.22 26.20 30.31
C GLU A 199 -0.58 25.60 31.47
N LYS A 200 -0.26 24.35 31.84
CA LYS A 200 -0.57 23.85 33.17
C LYS A 200 0.44 24.47 34.12
N ILE A 201 -0.02 25.46 34.90
CA ILE A 201 0.69 26.07 36.01
C ILE A 201 1.14 24.96 36.96
N ILE A 202 2.45 24.66 36.95
CA ILE A 202 3.10 23.83 37.97
C ILE A 202 4.31 24.59 38.48
N ASP A 203 4.32 24.73 39.81
CA ASP A 203 5.19 25.58 40.61
C ASP A 203 6.69 25.46 40.31
N LYS A 204 7.32 26.62 40.15
CA LYS A 204 8.77 26.81 40.18
C LYS A 204 9.28 26.49 41.59
N ASN A 205 9.99 25.37 41.77
CA ASN A 205 11.16 25.27 42.65
C ASN A 205 11.68 23.82 42.74
N LYS A 206 12.68 23.47 41.93
CA LYS A 206 14.00 22.95 42.35
C LYS A 206 14.74 22.32 41.18
N ASN A 207 16.05 22.56 41.19
CA ASN A 207 17.11 21.88 40.44
C ASN A 207 17.40 22.41 39.02
N LYS A 208 18.12 23.55 39.05
CA LYS A 208 19.27 23.80 38.16
C LYS A 208 20.21 22.60 38.15
N ASN A 209 20.84 22.40 36.99
CA ASN A 209 21.92 21.46 36.65
C ASN A 209 21.44 20.09 36.15
N ILE A 210 21.22 19.99 34.84
CA ILE A 210 21.79 19.00 33.91
C ILE A 210 21.53 19.58 32.50
N TYR A 211 22.33 20.57 32.10
CA TYR A 211 22.45 21.04 30.71
C TYR A 211 23.93 21.02 30.39
N GLU A 212 24.46 19.81 30.21
CA GLU A 212 25.73 19.48 29.56
C GLU A 212 25.99 17.98 29.80
N SER A 213 25.27 17.14 29.06
CA SER A 213 25.58 15.72 28.79
C SER A 213 24.32 15.01 28.30
N LYS A 214 23.96 15.23 27.03
CA LYS A 214 23.15 14.30 26.20
C LYS A 214 23.16 14.73 24.72
N LEU A 215 24.30 15.25 24.25
CA LEU A 215 24.70 15.19 22.86
C LEU A 215 25.75 14.08 22.78
N ASN A 216 25.28 12.84 22.77
CA ASN A 216 25.93 11.64 22.22
C ASN A 216 25.20 10.40 22.75
N SER A 217 24.95 9.45 21.83
CA SER A 217 24.32 8.13 22.02
C SER A 217 22.82 8.19 22.38
N ASN A 218 21.86 7.87 21.50
CA ASN A 218 21.79 6.73 20.59
C ASN A 218 21.07 7.09 19.28
N CYS A 219 21.84 7.39 18.23
CA CYS A 219 21.42 7.03 16.89
C CYS A 219 22.32 5.86 16.50
N SER A 220 21.89 4.65 16.84
CA SER A 220 22.41 3.47 16.18
C SER A 220 21.97 3.58 14.73
N LYS A 221 22.77 4.29 13.92
CA LYS A 221 22.68 4.25 12.47
C LYS A 221 22.91 2.80 12.10
N VAL A 222 21.82 2.06 11.92
CA VAL A 222 21.83 0.85 11.12
C VAL A 222 22.27 1.34 9.75
N ILE A 223 23.52 1.05 9.39
CA ILE A 223 24.01 1.18 8.03
C ILE A 223 23.27 0.07 7.27
N ASP A 224 22.08 0.38 6.77
CA ASP A 224 21.40 -0.52 5.85
C ASP A 224 22.21 -0.49 4.55
N ASP A 225 22.85 -1.59 4.21
CA ASP A 225 23.53 -1.74 2.92
C ASP A 225 22.52 -1.45 1.80
N PRO A 226 22.91 -0.68 0.77
CA PRO A 226 21.98 -0.22 -0.24
C PRO A 226 21.48 -1.41 -1.07
N LYS A 227 20.18 -1.70 -0.98
CA LYS A 227 19.55 -2.83 -1.66
C LYS A 227 19.04 -2.42 -3.05
N TYR A 228 19.52 -3.10 -4.08
CA TYR A 228 19.08 -2.88 -5.47
C TYR A 228 19.08 -4.19 -6.27
N VAL A 229 18.30 -4.23 -7.36
CA VAL A 229 18.25 -5.34 -8.32
C VAL A 229 18.16 -4.78 -9.73
N ILE A 230 18.84 -5.45 -10.67
CA ILE A 230 18.74 -5.15 -12.10
C ILE A 230 18.22 -6.39 -12.82
N LEU A 231 17.11 -6.23 -13.55
CA LEU A 231 16.47 -7.27 -14.34
C LEU A 231 16.65 -7.01 -15.83
N LEU A 232 16.82 -8.07 -16.62
CA LEU A 232 16.80 -8.00 -18.07
C LEU A 232 15.41 -8.40 -18.57
N LYS A 233 14.72 -7.46 -19.23
CA LYS A 233 13.44 -7.71 -19.91
C LYS A 233 13.67 -7.94 -21.39
N ASN A 234 13.28 -9.12 -21.88
CA ASN A 234 13.21 -9.45 -23.29
C ASN A 234 11.80 -9.15 -23.82
N SER A 235 11.68 -8.42 -24.93
CA SER A 235 10.39 -8.27 -25.61
C SER A 235 9.97 -9.59 -26.26
N LEU A 236 8.73 -10.02 -26.04
CA LEU A 236 8.18 -11.31 -26.50
C LEU A 236 8.13 -11.44 -28.02
N ASP A 237 8.08 -10.32 -28.77
CA ASP A 237 7.76 -10.37 -30.20
C ASP A 237 8.94 -10.23 -31.16
N ASN A 238 10.15 -9.88 -30.71
CA ASN A 238 11.34 -9.91 -31.56
C ASN A 238 12.59 -9.75 -30.68
N LYS A 239 13.59 -10.63 -30.89
CA LYS A 239 14.91 -10.66 -30.20
C LYS A 239 15.76 -9.36 -30.28
N LYS A 240 15.21 -8.22 -30.70
CA LYS A 240 15.95 -6.99 -31.01
C LYS A 240 15.86 -5.87 -29.98
N ASP A 241 14.90 -5.91 -29.05
CA ASP A 241 14.75 -4.85 -28.03
C ASP A 241 14.87 -5.44 -26.62
N LYS A 242 16.11 -5.54 -26.14
CA LYS A 242 16.42 -5.82 -24.74
C LYS A 242 16.30 -4.51 -23.94
N LYS A 243 15.79 -4.58 -22.72
CA LYS A 243 15.78 -3.45 -21.77
C LYS A 243 16.23 -3.93 -20.40
N LEU A 244 17.06 -3.15 -19.73
CA LEU A 244 17.34 -3.34 -18.30
C LEU A 244 16.31 -2.58 -17.47
N ILE A 245 15.89 -3.17 -16.37
CA ILE A 245 15.02 -2.55 -15.37
C ILE A 245 15.72 -2.62 -14.02
N GLY A 246 16.15 -1.47 -13.51
CA GLY A 246 16.75 -1.35 -12.19
C GLY A 246 15.70 -0.99 -11.14
N PHE A 247 15.75 -1.63 -9.98
CA PHE A 247 14.97 -1.28 -8.80
C PHE A 247 15.93 -0.98 -7.65
N PHE A 248 15.84 0.23 -7.10
CA PHE A 248 16.70 0.70 -6.00
C PHE A 248 15.81 1.04 -4.82
N LYS A 249 16.03 0.36 -3.69
CA LYS A 249 15.30 0.63 -2.45
C LYS A 249 15.93 1.85 -1.78
N LEU A 250 15.20 2.96 -1.76
CA LEU A 250 15.65 4.19 -1.14
C LEU A 250 15.38 4.18 0.38
N PRO A 251 16.15 4.97 1.14
CA PRO A 251 15.92 5.19 2.57
C PRO A 251 14.52 5.74 2.90
N ASN A 252 14.08 5.45 4.13
CA ASN A 252 12.83 5.98 4.66
C ASN A 252 12.87 7.52 4.69
N GLN A 253 11.84 8.15 4.08
CA GLN A 253 11.63 9.61 4.01
C GLN A 253 12.37 10.34 2.88
N CYS A 254 13.04 9.66 1.95
CA CYS A 254 13.58 10.32 0.75
C CYS A 254 12.46 10.86 -0.15
N CYS A 255 12.57 12.12 -0.55
CA CYS A 255 11.73 12.70 -1.59
C CYS A 255 12.46 12.72 -2.95
N VAL A 256 11.74 13.07 -4.02
CA VAL A 256 12.31 13.09 -5.39
C VAL A 256 13.51 14.02 -5.48
N ASN A 257 13.50 15.13 -4.73
CA ASN A 257 14.56 16.14 -4.77
C ASN A 257 15.83 15.70 -4.04
N ASP A 258 15.76 14.64 -3.23
CA ASP A 258 16.90 14.13 -2.47
C ASP A 258 17.65 13.03 -3.23
N VAL A 259 17.25 12.71 -4.46
CA VAL A 259 17.74 11.55 -5.21
C VAL A 259 18.37 11.98 -6.53
N ASP A 260 19.68 11.73 -6.64
CA ASP A 260 20.44 11.93 -7.86
C ASP A 260 20.69 10.60 -8.57
N VAL A 261 20.42 10.58 -9.88
CA VAL A 261 20.58 9.39 -10.72
C VAL A 261 21.43 9.74 -11.93
N ASN A 262 22.60 9.10 -12.03
CA ASN A 262 23.49 9.23 -13.17
C ASN A 262 23.62 7.87 -13.88
N VAL A 263 23.23 7.82 -15.15
CA VAL A 263 23.33 6.62 -15.98
C VAL A 263 24.21 6.93 -17.19
N ASN A 264 25.32 6.23 -17.29
CA ASN A 264 26.22 6.24 -18.44
C ASN A 264 26.03 4.97 -19.29
N ASP A 265 26.95 4.75 -20.22
CA ASP A 265 26.91 3.62 -21.15
C ASP A 265 26.90 2.26 -20.45
N ASP A 266 27.65 2.08 -19.36
CA ASP A 266 27.77 0.80 -18.64
C ASP A 266 27.77 0.97 -17.11
N ARG A 267 27.60 2.19 -16.60
CA ARG A 267 27.68 2.52 -15.18
C ARG A 267 26.42 3.24 -14.70
N ILE A 268 25.87 2.78 -13.59
CA ILE A 268 24.70 3.38 -12.93
C ILE A 268 25.13 3.84 -11.55
N VAL A 269 24.88 5.12 -11.26
CA VAL A 269 25.11 5.73 -9.95
C VAL A 269 23.79 6.29 -9.43
N VAL A 270 23.37 5.86 -8.25
CA VAL A 270 22.20 6.38 -7.54
C VAL A 270 22.65 6.86 -6.17
N GLU A 271 22.45 8.14 -5.90
CA GLU A 271 22.78 8.77 -4.63
C GLU A 271 21.53 9.35 -3.97
N ALA A 272 21.33 9.10 -2.68
CA ALA A 272 20.34 9.83 -1.89
C ALA A 272 21.04 10.84 -0.97
N ILE A 273 20.95 12.11 -1.33
CA ILE A 273 21.63 13.23 -0.69
C ILE A 273 21.12 13.37 0.75
N GLY A 274 22.04 13.37 1.71
CA GLY A 274 21.70 13.49 3.13
C GLY A 274 21.30 12.18 3.82
N PHE A 275 21.16 11.08 3.07
CA PHE A 275 20.78 9.77 3.62
C PHE A 275 21.91 8.72 3.61
N ASN A 276 23.14 9.12 3.23
CA ASN A 276 24.32 8.25 3.16
C ASN A 276 24.06 6.95 2.38
N TYR A 277 23.29 7.06 1.29
CA TYR A 277 22.93 5.98 0.37
C TYR A 277 23.60 6.24 -0.97
N LEU A 278 24.47 5.33 -1.39
CA LEU A 278 25.17 5.39 -2.67
C LEU A 278 25.21 3.99 -3.28
N VAL A 279 24.66 3.85 -4.48
CA VAL A 279 24.81 2.66 -5.31
C VAL A 279 25.62 3.06 -6.53
N ASP A 280 26.74 2.39 -6.73
CA ASP A 280 27.63 2.61 -7.88
C ASP A 280 28.00 1.26 -8.47
N ILE A 281 27.46 0.98 -9.66
CA ILE A 281 27.49 -0.36 -10.24
C ILE A 281 27.74 -0.33 -11.74
N PHE A 282 28.49 -1.32 -12.22
CA PHE A 282 28.68 -1.58 -13.64
C PHE A 282 27.71 -2.66 -14.12
N VAL A 283 27.21 -2.50 -15.35
CA VAL A 283 26.30 -3.44 -16.00
C VAL A 283 26.92 -4.00 -17.28
N PRO A 284 26.73 -5.30 -17.59
CA PRO A 284 27.32 -5.94 -18.76
C PRO A 284 26.55 -5.65 -20.07
N TYR A 285 25.97 -4.45 -20.21
CA TYR A 285 25.22 -4.02 -21.39
C TYR A 285 25.44 -2.53 -21.64
N PHE A 286 25.50 -2.16 -22.92
CA PHE A 286 25.51 -0.75 -23.32
C PHE A 286 24.10 -0.16 -23.23
N ILE A 287 23.87 0.69 -22.25
CA ILE A 287 22.65 1.46 -22.06
C ILE A 287 22.62 2.63 -23.07
N LYS A 288 21.43 3.08 -23.45
CA LYS A 288 21.22 4.34 -24.18
C LYS A 288 20.75 5.42 -23.19
N PRO A 289 21.66 6.26 -22.64
CA PRO A 289 21.32 7.23 -21.59
C PRO A 289 20.17 8.17 -21.98
N GLU A 290 20.13 8.59 -23.24
CA GLU A 290 19.11 9.49 -23.80
C GLU A 290 17.67 8.97 -23.70
N LYS A 291 17.49 7.66 -23.52
CA LYS A 291 16.17 7.01 -23.48
C LYS A 291 15.86 6.38 -22.12
N VAL A 292 16.67 6.68 -21.10
CA VAL A 292 16.44 6.19 -19.74
C VAL A 292 15.27 6.92 -19.11
N VAL A 293 14.37 6.18 -18.47
CA VAL A 293 13.25 6.75 -17.71
C VAL A 293 13.40 6.34 -16.25
N ALA A 294 13.36 7.32 -15.36
CA ALA A 294 13.33 7.12 -13.92
C ALA A 294 11.92 7.37 -13.39
N THR A 295 11.42 6.51 -12.51
CA THR A 295 10.12 6.66 -11.84
C THR A 295 10.28 6.30 -10.38
N MET A 296 9.85 7.19 -9.48
CA MET A 296 9.91 6.94 -8.04
C MET A 296 8.52 6.64 -7.50
N GLU A 297 8.39 5.49 -6.83
CA GLU A 297 7.18 5.09 -6.13
C GLU A 297 7.27 5.49 -4.66
N SER A 298 6.76 6.68 -4.31
CA SER A 298 6.84 7.26 -2.95
C SER A 298 6.20 6.37 -1.88
N ASN A 299 5.17 5.59 -2.24
CA ASN A 299 4.49 4.66 -1.33
C ASN A 299 5.40 3.51 -0.86
N PHE A 300 6.33 3.09 -1.70
CA PHE A 300 7.25 1.98 -1.43
C PHE A 300 8.70 2.44 -1.27
N GLN A 301 9.00 3.71 -1.55
CA GLN A 301 10.35 4.29 -1.68
C GLN A 301 11.24 3.42 -2.57
N ILE A 302 10.74 3.15 -3.77
CA ILE A 302 11.47 2.40 -4.78
C ILE A 302 11.69 3.32 -5.96
N LEU A 303 12.94 3.50 -6.33
CA LEU A 303 13.32 4.10 -7.61
C LEU A 303 13.40 3.00 -8.66
N ARG A 304 12.64 3.17 -9.73
CA ARG A 304 12.61 2.29 -10.90
C ARG A 304 13.29 2.97 -12.07
N LEU A 305 14.32 2.34 -12.63
CA LEU A 305 15.02 2.79 -13.84
C LEU A 305 14.69 1.86 -15.01
N GLU A 306 14.07 2.38 -16.06
CA GLU A 306 13.95 1.70 -17.33
C GLU A 306 15.07 2.14 -18.27
N MET A 307 15.94 1.21 -18.63
CA MET A 307 17.18 1.48 -19.35
C MET A 307 17.22 0.65 -20.65
N PRO A 308 16.89 1.25 -21.81
CA PRO A 308 17.00 0.58 -23.09
C PRO A 308 18.46 0.25 -23.40
N VAL A 309 18.75 -0.97 -23.85
CA VAL A 309 20.12 -1.36 -24.21
C VAL A 309 20.30 -1.39 -25.73
N VAL A 310 21.54 -1.17 -26.17
CA VAL A 310 21.94 -1.32 -27.56
C VAL A 310 21.96 -2.82 -27.90
N PRO A 311 21.32 -3.26 -28.99
CA PRO A 311 21.46 -4.64 -29.44
C PRO A 311 22.92 -4.90 -29.83
N GLN A 312 23.55 -5.89 -29.17
CA GLN A 312 24.83 -6.48 -29.58
C GLN A 312 24.63 -7.42 -30.76
#